data_AF-A0A5C8RZM3-F1
#
_entry.id   AF-A0A5C8RZM3-F1
#
_cell.length_a   1.000
_cell.length_b   1.000
_cell.length_c   1.000
_cell.angle_alpha   90.00
_cell.angle_beta   90.00
_cell.angle_gamma   90.00
#
_symmetry.space_group_name_H-M   'P 1'
#
loop_
_entity.id
_entity.type
_entity.pdbx_description
1 polymer ?
#
loop_
_entity_poly.entity_id
_entity_poly.type
_entity_poly.pdbx_seq_one_letter_code
_entity_poly.pdbx_strand_id
1 'polypeptide(L)'
;MPDLEIEDSPLGGSITPDGTTVQVHIYRFAGTEDEWTLEVVDHEDGHTAWNGTFATDEDAFEAFEHAIAKDGIRSFVEQPVRH
;
A
#
# COMPACT_ATOMS: atom_id res chain seq x y z
N MET A 1 10.93 -23.07 8.51
CA MET A 1 9.85 -22.15 8.94
C MET A 1 8.84 -22.21 7.82
N PRO A 2 7.54 -22.45 8.05
CA PRO A 2 6.60 -22.37 6.94
C PRO A 2 6.70 -20.94 6.42
N ASP A 3 7.06 -20.84 5.15
CA ASP A 3 7.11 -19.64 4.37
C ASP A 3 5.68 -19.11 4.42
N LEU A 4 5.41 -18.03 5.18
CA LEU A 4 4.12 -17.37 5.11
C LEU A 4 3.96 -16.94 3.66
N GLU A 5 3.18 -17.72 2.90
CA GLU A 5 2.87 -17.42 1.51
C GLU A 5 2.07 -16.12 1.55
N ILE A 6 2.59 -15.08 0.92
CA ILE A 6 1.89 -13.82 0.77
C ILE A 6 1.19 -13.87 -0.59
N GLU A 7 -0.12 -13.64 -0.59
CA GLU A 7 -0.88 -13.46 -1.82
C GLU A 7 -0.88 -11.98 -2.19
N ASP A 8 -0.23 -11.64 -3.30
CA ASP A 8 -0.28 -10.32 -3.92
C ASP A 8 -1.56 -10.14 -4.75
N SER A 9 -2.18 -8.97 -4.63
CA SER A 9 -3.28 -8.58 -5.52
C SER A 9 -2.74 -7.98 -6.82
N PRO A 10 -3.36 -8.29 -7.97
CA PRO A 10 -3.06 -7.63 -9.24
C PRO A 10 -3.44 -6.15 -9.30
N LEU A 11 -4.20 -5.61 -8.32
CA LEU A 11 -4.41 -4.17 -8.16
C LEU A 11 -3.16 -3.44 -7.65
N GLY A 12 -2.24 -4.18 -7.01
CA GLY A 12 -0.92 -3.67 -6.66
C GLY A 12 -0.10 -3.37 -7.93
N GLY A 13 0.60 -2.24 -7.93
CA GLY A 13 1.39 -1.81 -9.06
C GLY A 13 2.09 -0.48 -8.84
N SER A 14 3.01 -0.14 -9.74
CA SER A 14 3.68 1.16 -9.74
C SER A 14 2.81 2.21 -10.42
N ILE A 15 2.43 3.25 -9.67
CA ILE A 15 1.57 4.34 -10.13
C ILE A 15 2.38 5.64 -10.07
N THR A 16 2.23 6.48 -11.09
CA THR A 16 2.92 7.79 -11.15
C THR A 16 1.91 8.94 -11.23
N PRO A 17 1.24 9.29 -10.13
CA PRO A 17 0.43 10.51 -10.07
C PRO A 17 1.30 11.75 -9.87
N ASP A 18 0.95 12.85 -10.56
CA ASP A 18 1.59 14.17 -10.45
C ASP A 18 3.13 14.19 -10.56
N GLY A 19 3.70 13.24 -11.31
CA GLY A 19 5.15 13.12 -11.51
C GLY A 19 5.93 12.49 -10.35
N THR A 20 5.25 11.99 -9.32
CA THR A 20 5.84 11.17 -8.25
C THR A 20 5.51 9.71 -8.50
N THR A 21 6.51 8.84 -8.60
CA THR A 21 6.29 7.40 -8.76
C THR A 21 6.25 6.74 -7.38
N VAL A 22 5.19 6.00 -7.13
CA VAL A 22 5.06 5.13 -5.95
C VAL A 22 4.68 3.71 -6.39
N GLN A 23 5.06 2.74 -5.59
CA GLN A 23 4.80 1.32 -5.75
C GLN A 23 3.75 0.93 -4.72
N VAL A 24 2.55 0.61 -5.18
CA VAL A 24 1.45 0.16 -4.34
C VAL A 24 1.54 -1.37 -4.23
N HIS A 25 1.76 -1.86 -3.02
CA HIS A 25 1.74 -3.27 -2.67
C HIS A 25 0.47 -3.57 -1.88
N ILE A 26 -0.41 -4.37 -2.49
CA ILE A 26 -1.61 -4.89 -1.82
C ILE A 26 -1.39 -6.38 -1.65
N TYR A 27 -1.35 -6.83 -0.40
CA TYR A 27 -1.03 -8.21 -0.10
C TYR A 27 -1.77 -8.73 1.13
N ARG A 28 -1.95 -10.04 1.20
CA ARG A 28 -2.52 -10.71 2.38
C ARG A 28 -1.73 -11.97 2.72
N PHE A 29 -1.87 -12.44 3.96
CA PHE A 29 -1.28 -13.71 4.37
C PHE A 29 -2.15 -14.88 3.93
N ALA A 30 -1.57 -15.80 3.15
CA ALA A 30 -2.27 -16.99 2.68
C ALA A 30 -2.54 -17.94 3.85
N GLY A 31 -3.74 -18.50 3.90
CA GLY A 31 -4.14 -19.45 4.94
C GLY A 31 -4.67 -18.80 6.22
N THR A 32 -4.76 -17.48 6.26
CA THR A 32 -5.49 -16.72 7.28
C THR A 32 -6.70 -16.04 6.64
N GLU A 33 -7.79 -15.89 7.40
CA GLU A 33 -8.92 -15.00 7.05
C GLU A 33 -8.53 -13.52 7.20
N ASP A 34 -7.24 -13.21 7.09
CA ASP A 34 -6.69 -11.88 7.30
C ASP A 34 -7.09 -10.97 6.13
N GLU A 35 -7.48 -9.77 6.53
CA GLU A 35 -7.86 -8.67 5.68
C GLU A 35 -6.61 -8.14 4.91
N TRP A 36 -6.82 -7.64 3.70
CA TRP A 36 -5.78 -7.13 2.81
C TRP A 36 -4.99 -5.99 3.44
N THR A 37 -3.68 -6.03 3.33
CA THR A 37 -2.78 -4.97 3.76
C THR A 37 -2.39 -4.11 2.57
N LEU A 38 -2.46 -2.80 2.74
CA LEU A 38 -1.96 -1.81 1.80
C LEU A 38 -0.63 -1.26 2.28
N GLU A 39 0.37 -1.33 1.42
CA GLU A 39 1.66 -0.71 1.61
C GLU A 39 2.02 0.10 0.37
N VAL A 40 2.51 1.31 0.56
CA VAL A 40 2.95 2.18 -0.52
C VAL A 40 4.41 2.52 -0.29
N VAL A 41 5.23 2.25 -1.31
CA VAL A 41 6.66 2.52 -1.30
C VAL A 41 6.93 3.62 -2.32
N ASP A 42 7.48 4.74 -1.88
CA ASP A 42 7.84 5.81 -2.80
C ASP A 42 9.26 5.66 -3.36
N HIS A 43 9.62 6.49 -4.34
CA HIS A 43 10.93 6.46 -4.99
C HIS A 43 12.14 6.75 -4.08
N GLU A 44 11.95 7.33 -2.90
CA GLU A 44 12.99 7.57 -1.89
C GLU A 44 13.10 6.43 -0.87
N ASP A 45 12.53 5.25 -1.15
CA ASP A 45 12.46 4.11 -0.22
C ASP A 45 11.62 4.45 1.05
N GLY A 46 10.72 5.43 0.96
CA GLY A 46 9.77 5.70 2.03
C GLY A 46 8.61 4.71 1.97
N HIS A 47 8.42 3.98 3.07
CA HIS A 47 7.35 3.01 3.22
C HIS A 47 6.23 3.61 4.05
N THR A 48 5.05 3.73 3.43
CA THR A 48 3.80 4.02 4.13
C THR A 48 2.96 2.75 4.18
N ALA A 49 2.94 2.09 5.33
CA ALA A 49 2.02 0.99 5.60
C ALA A 49 0.76 1.54 6.26
N TRP A 50 -0.41 1.10 5.79
CA TRP A 50 -1.66 1.44 6.45
C TRP A 50 -1.80 0.61 7.73
N ASN A 51 -2.27 1.23 8.81
CA ASN A 51 -2.50 0.54 10.07
C ASN A 51 -3.78 -0.32 10.07
N GLY A 52 -4.66 -0.09 9.11
CA GLY A 52 -5.89 -0.85 8.91
C GLY A 52 -5.73 -1.85 7.78
N THR A 53 -6.41 -2.97 7.93
CA THR A 53 -6.56 -3.99 6.90
C THR A 53 -7.93 -3.82 6.21
N PHE A 54 -8.02 -4.27 4.97
CA PHE A 54 -9.17 -4.05 4.08
C PHE A 54 -9.85 -5.37 3.72
N ALA A 55 -11.17 -5.37 3.57
CA ALA A 55 -11.90 -6.60 3.24
C ALA A 55 -11.61 -7.08 1.81
N THR A 56 -11.35 -6.14 0.89
CA THR A 56 -11.01 -6.40 -0.51
C THR A 56 -9.80 -5.58 -0.92
N ASP A 57 -9.11 -6.05 -1.94
CA ASP A 57 -8.02 -5.32 -2.57
C ASP A 57 -8.50 -4.02 -3.24
N GLU A 58 -9.76 -3.96 -3.68
CA GLU A 58 -10.41 -2.74 -4.17
C GLU A 58 -10.51 -1.67 -3.08
N ASP A 59 -10.97 -2.03 -1.88
CA ASP A 59 -11.13 -1.11 -0.74
C ASP A 59 -9.76 -0.56 -0.28
N ALA A 60 -8.72 -1.43 -0.32
CA ALA A 60 -7.34 -1.00 -0.14
C ALA A 60 -6.92 0.03 -1.19
N PHE A 61 -7.16 -0.26 -2.48
CA PHE A 61 -6.80 0.65 -3.56
C PHE A 61 -7.56 1.99 -3.49
N GLU A 62 -8.85 1.97 -3.16
CA GLU A 62 -9.66 3.17 -2.97
C GLU A 62 -9.14 4.02 -1.81
N ALA A 63 -8.68 3.41 -0.71
CA ALA A 63 -8.08 4.13 0.40
C ALA A 63 -6.79 4.84 -0.01
N PHE A 64 -5.96 4.20 -0.86
CA PHE A 64 -4.80 4.82 -1.47
C PHE A 64 -5.19 6.02 -2.33
N GLU A 65 -6.13 5.85 -3.27
CA GLU A 65 -6.60 6.94 -4.13
C GLU A 65 -7.19 8.09 -3.32
N HIS A 66 -7.97 7.79 -2.29
CA HIS A 66 -8.57 8.79 -1.41
C HIS A 66 -7.51 9.58 -0.64
N ALA A 67 -6.44 8.92 -0.17
CA ALA A 67 -5.33 9.60 0.49
C ALA A 67 -4.56 10.50 -0.48
N ILE A 68 -4.33 10.07 -1.73
CA ILE A 68 -3.76 10.95 -2.78
C ILE A 68 -4.70 12.12 -3.08
N ALA A 69 -6.01 11.88 -3.20
CA ALA A 69 -6.97 12.92 -3.53
C ALA A 69 -7.10 13.97 -2.40
N LYS A 70 -6.95 13.55 -1.14
CA LYS A 70 -7.11 14.40 0.03
C LYS A 70 -5.83 15.13 0.41
N ASP A 71 -4.72 14.41 0.50
CA ASP A 71 -3.44 14.89 1.03
C ASP A 71 -2.37 15.00 -0.06
N GLY A 72 -2.58 14.43 -1.23
CA GLY A 72 -1.61 14.40 -2.34
C GLY A 72 -0.60 13.26 -2.20
N ILE A 73 -0.10 12.77 -3.34
CA ILE A 73 0.93 11.71 -3.38
C ILE A 73 2.22 12.10 -2.62
N ARG A 74 2.49 13.40 -2.53
CA ARG A 74 3.67 13.95 -1.85
C ARG A 74 3.61 13.73 -0.33
N SER A 75 2.40 13.58 0.22
CA SER A 75 2.22 13.26 1.63
C SER A 75 2.81 11.91 2.03
N PHE A 76 2.95 10.95 1.08
CA PHE A 76 3.64 9.68 1.34
C PHE A 76 5.16 9.81 1.41
N VAL A 77 5.72 10.77 0.66
CA VAL A 77 7.18 11.03 0.61
C VAL A 77 7.64 11.85 1.82
N GLU A 78 6.78 12.73 2.33
CA GLU A 78 7.13 13.69 3.40
C GLU A 78 6.98 13.12 4.82
N GLN A 79 6.44 11.91 5.00
CA GLN A 79 6.32 11.27 6.32
C GLN A 79 7.48 10.30 6.55
N PRO A 80 8.60 10.71 7.16
CA PRO A 80 9.57 9.74 7.65
C PRO A 80 8.87 8.92 8.73
N VAL A 81 8.61 7.64 8.44
CA VAL A 81 8.29 6.66 9.47
C VAL A 81 9.43 6.72 10.49
N ARG A 82 9.17 7.34 11.64
CA ARG A 82 10.14 7.38 12.73
C ARG A 82 10.21 5.96 13.30
N HIS A 83 11.24 5.24 12.88
CA HIS A 83 11.61 3.91 13.31
C HIS A 83 11.97 3.86 14.82
#